data_AF-A0A1L9X501-F1
#
_entry.id   AF-A0A1L9X501-F1
#
_cell.length_a   1.000
_cell.length_b   1.000
_cell.length_c   1.000
_cell.angle_alpha   90.00
_cell.angle_beta   90.00
_cell.angle_gamma   90.00
#
_symmetry.space_group_name_H-M   'P 1'
#
loop_
_entity.id
_entity.type
_entity.pdbx_description
1 polymer ?
#
loop_
_entity_poly.entity_id
_entity_poly.type
_entity_poly.pdbx_seq_one_letter_code
_entity_poly.pdbx_strand_id
1 'polypeptide(L)'
;MTSLSISSPSCRFGPLYCRCVPFEIPELDDVKKASDTVERTIQVCDRNRLLQIADRVRGTQATVDEIKAVLKEFLTQQLMKTKWLQEILMQIPRYKAESTKPRAYISPGEIIHALEAAFPSVLSSPDDSDATTHRPLQRVLQAGFSMAGPDQQRASWTISDPKVYGWFKSRHSRALVVHGNCALQRISPLSFFCALLIESLQSLGPIIVSHHFCGLHPPSDHRDVGSAGSILMPVLLHQLLRQWTFGELECLSVDDAQAFRGSVSNLTPDFLVSILRKLIKALPRRQPVFLILDGINYYETREFGWETKRLVKKLVKLLGAGGALYKLLITSTTRVLDIDEYFENDEKLYVPVEPTPRGVGAANQQLKRRFTFGRSTKNP
;
A
#
# COMPACT_ATOMS: atom_id res chain seq x y z
N MET A 1 36.38 29.15 -36.86
CA MET A 1 36.81 30.56 -36.98
C MET A 1 35.70 31.31 -37.68
N THR A 2 34.87 32.01 -36.93
CA THR A 2 33.74 32.75 -37.49
C THR A 2 33.53 33.97 -36.61
N SER A 3 34.03 35.10 -37.10
CA SER A 3 33.84 36.44 -36.56
C SER A 3 32.44 36.92 -36.91
N LEU A 4 31.70 37.43 -35.92
CA LEU A 4 30.47 38.18 -36.13
C LEU A 4 30.75 39.63 -35.76
N SER A 5 30.84 40.45 -36.80
CA SER A 5 30.84 41.90 -36.78
C SER A 5 29.44 42.42 -36.42
N ILE A 6 29.37 43.36 -35.48
CA ILE A 6 28.18 44.19 -35.27
C ILE A 6 28.59 45.66 -35.36
N SER A 7 27.92 46.33 -36.27
CA SER A 7 28.02 47.71 -36.70
C SER A 7 27.52 48.71 -35.66
N SER A 8 28.25 49.82 -35.53
CA SER A 8 27.91 51.02 -34.76
C SER A 8 26.66 51.75 -35.29
N PRO A 9 25.89 52.45 -34.44
CA PRO A 9 25.13 53.61 -34.84
C PRO A 9 25.86 54.91 -34.45
N SER A 10 25.78 55.85 -35.37
CA SER A 10 26.37 57.18 -35.38
C SER A 10 25.74 58.14 -34.37
N CYS A 11 26.56 58.85 -33.60
CA CYS A 11 26.14 59.97 -32.76
C CYS A 11 26.27 61.30 -33.52
N ARG A 12 25.19 62.09 -33.55
CA ARG A 12 25.21 63.51 -33.94
C ARG A 12 25.60 64.37 -32.74
N PHE A 13 26.45 65.35 -32.99
CA PHE A 13 26.92 66.36 -32.04
C PHE A 13 25.84 67.43 -31.75
N GLY A 14 25.73 67.81 -30.47
CA GLY A 14 25.04 69.00 -29.96
C GLY A 14 25.25 69.14 -28.45
N PRO A 15 25.37 70.35 -27.89
CA PRO A 15 26.33 70.68 -26.83
C PRO A 15 25.75 70.58 -25.41
N LEU A 16 26.54 70.14 -24.44
CA LEU A 16 26.55 70.57 -23.03
C LEU A 16 27.62 69.78 -22.26
N TYR A 17 28.33 70.48 -21.37
CA TYR A 17 29.43 70.00 -20.53
C TYR A 17 29.15 68.64 -19.86
N CYS A 18 29.88 67.58 -20.25
CA CYS A 18 30.01 66.37 -19.45
C CYS A 18 31.25 66.50 -18.56
N ARG A 19 31.05 66.65 -17.25
CA ARG A 19 32.10 66.36 -16.26
C ARG A 19 32.33 64.84 -16.25
N CYS A 20 33.48 64.40 -16.73
CA CYS A 20 33.96 63.05 -16.49
C CYS A 20 34.31 62.92 -15.00
N VAL A 21 33.45 62.26 -14.23
CA VAL A 21 33.79 61.77 -12.89
C VAL A 21 34.68 60.53 -13.10
N PRO A 22 35.82 60.40 -12.41
CA PRO A 22 36.65 59.21 -12.55
C PRO A 22 35.86 57.98 -12.09
N PHE A 23 35.75 57.00 -12.99
CA PHE A 23 35.19 55.69 -12.67
C PHE A 23 36.26 54.91 -11.92
N GLU A 24 36.23 54.97 -10.59
CA GLU A 24 37.09 54.15 -9.73
C GLU A 24 36.75 52.68 -9.97
N ILE A 25 37.71 51.94 -10.51
CA ILE A 25 37.63 50.48 -10.61
C ILE A 25 37.71 49.95 -9.17
N PRO A 26 36.70 49.22 -8.67
CA PRO A 26 36.74 48.71 -7.31
C PRO A 26 38.01 47.86 -7.12
N GLU A 27 38.72 48.10 -6.02
CA GLU A 27 39.91 47.32 -5.68
C GLU A 27 39.54 45.82 -5.64
N LEU A 28 40.46 44.97 -6.10
CA LEU A 28 40.25 43.52 -6.19
C LEU A 28 39.80 42.92 -4.83
N ASP A 29 40.26 43.53 -3.74
CA ASP A 29 39.87 43.18 -2.37
C ASP A 29 38.41 43.50 -2.04
N ASP A 30 37.82 44.55 -2.62
CA ASP A 30 36.42 44.89 -2.43
C ASP A 30 35.50 43.93 -3.20
N VAL A 31 35.91 43.52 -4.41
CA VAL A 31 35.21 42.48 -5.18
C VAL A 31 35.26 41.15 -4.44
N LYS A 32 36.40 40.80 -3.83
CA LYS A 32 36.57 39.57 -3.05
C LYS A 32 35.72 39.59 -1.78
N LYS A 33 35.72 40.71 -1.04
CA LYS A 33 34.84 40.89 0.14
C LYS A 33 33.35 40.79 -0.22
N ALA A 34 32.95 41.37 -1.36
CA ALA A 34 31.58 41.27 -1.84
C ALA A 34 31.23 39.82 -2.21
N SER A 35 32.12 39.10 -2.90
CA SER A 35 31.96 37.68 -3.23
C SER A 35 31.80 36.82 -1.97
N ASP A 36 32.69 36.98 -0.98
CA ASP A 36 32.63 36.24 0.28
C ASP A 36 31.33 36.53 1.06
N THR A 37 30.83 37.76 0.96
CA THR A 37 29.57 38.17 1.61
C THR A 37 28.36 37.54 0.93
N VAL A 38 28.36 37.46 -0.41
CA VAL A 38 27.32 36.78 -1.18
C VAL A 38 27.34 35.28 -0.87
N GLU A 39 28.50 34.65 -0.84
CA GLU A 39 28.64 33.21 -0.57
C GLU A 39 28.16 32.85 0.84
N ARG A 40 28.54 33.63 1.86
CA ARG A 40 28.01 33.46 3.23
C ARG A 40 26.49 33.63 3.29
N THR A 41 25.95 34.58 2.53
CA THR A 41 24.50 34.83 2.51
C THR A 41 23.76 33.65 1.87
N ILE A 42 24.28 33.09 0.77
CA ILE A 42 23.73 31.90 0.13
C ILE A 42 23.76 30.70 1.08
N GLN A 43 24.90 30.46 1.75
CA GLN A 43 25.03 29.37 2.73
C GLN A 43 24.04 29.49 3.90
N VAL A 44 23.80 30.71 4.40
CA VAL A 44 22.81 30.96 5.46
C VAL A 44 21.39 30.72 4.97
N CYS A 45 21.06 31.17 3.76
CA CYS A 45 19.76 30.93 3.13
C CYS A 45 19.49 29.43 2.92
N ASP A 46 20.47 28.69 2.41
CA ASP A 46 20.36 27.24 2.19
C ASP A 46 20.22 26.48 3.52
N ARG A 47 20.99 26.85 4.54
CA ARG A 47 20.86 26.26 5.89
C ARG A 47 19.47 26.52 6.48
N ASN A 48 18.96 27.74 6.39
CA ASN A 48 17.64 28.09 6.90
C ASN A 48 16.52 27.38 6.14
N ARG A 49 16.65 27.23 4.81
CA ARG A 49 15.71 26.49 3.99
C ARG A 49 15.71 25.00 4.33
N LEU A 50 16.89 24.40 4.54
CA LEU A 50 17.03 23.01 4.98
C LEU A 50 16.45 22.78 6.37
N LEU A 51 16.65 23.71 7.31
CA LEU A 51 16.04 23.64 8.64
C LEU A 51 14.52 23.77 8.60
N GLN A 52 13.96 24.68 7.79
CA GLN A 52 12.52 24.79 7.58
C GLN A 52 11.93 23.54 6.93
N ILE A 53 12.63 22.94 5.96
CA ILE A 53 12.23 21.66 5.36
C ILE A 53 12.28 20.55 6.43
N ALA A 54 13.34 20.48 7.22
CA ALA A 54 13.49 19.48 8.27
C ALA A 54 12.42 19.62 9.37
N ASP A 55 12.06 20.85 9.78
CA ASP A 55 10.98 21.11 10.72
C ASP A 55 9.60 20.77 10.13
N ARG A 56 9.37 21.05 8.84
CA ARG A 56 8.16 20.62 8.15
C ARG A 56 8.07 19.10 8.06
N VAL A 57 9.17 18.43 7.76
CA VAL A 57 9.24 16.96 7.71
C VAL A 57 9.00 16.36 9.10
N ARG A 58 9.62 16.89 10.15
CA ARG A 58 9.39 16.46 11.54
C ARG A 58 7.95 16.69 12.00
N GLY A 59 7.39 17.87 11.71
CA GLY A 59 5.99 18.18 12.03
C GLY A 59 5.00 17.29 11.29
N THR A 60 5.28 16.98 10.02
CA THR A 60 4.48 16.04 9.22
C THR A 60 4.57 14.63 9.81
N GLN A 61 5.77 14.17 10.15
CA GLN A 61 6.00 12.84 10.74
C GLN A 61 5.28 12.66 12.08
N ALA A 62 5.34 13.67 12.97
CA ALA A 62 4.62 13.65 14.24
C ALA A 62 3.09 13.61 14.04
N THR A 63 2.57 14.37 13.08
CA THR A 63 1.14 14.36 12.72
C THR A 63 0.72 13.00 12.14
N VAL A 64 1.60 12.35 11.37
CA VAL A 64 1.38 11.00 10.83
C VAL A 64 1.28 9.95 11.92
N ASP A 65 2.19 9.97 12.89
CA ASP A 65 2.19 9.02 14.00
C ASP A 65 0.95 9.22 14.91
N GLU A 66 0.48 10.46 15.06
CA GLU A 66 -0.77 10.77 15.76
C GLU A 66 -2.01 10.27 14.99
N ILE A 67 -2.09 10.48 13.67
CA ILE A 67 -3.21 9.97 12.87
C ILE A 67 -3.20 8.43 12.83
N LYS A 68 -2.02 7.81 12.73
CA LYS A 68 -1.85 6.35 12.86
C LYS A 68 -2.39 5.85 14.20
N ALA A 69 -2.02 6.50 15.30
CA ALA A 69 -2.51 6.13 16.64
C ALA A 69 -4.03 6.27 16.76
N VAL A 70 -4.61 7.36 16.22
CA VAL A 70 -6.06 7.60 16.25
C VAL A 70 -6.83 6.60 15.38
N LEU A 71 -6.32 6.29 14.18
CA LEU A 71 -7.00 5.36 13.30
C LEU A 71 -6.84 3.91 13.77
N LYS A 72 -5.67 3.56 14.31
CA LYS A 72 -5.45 2.29 15.00
C LYS A 72 -6.40 2.17 16.18
N GLU A 73 -6.51 3.18 17.04
CA GLU A 73 -7.48 3.17 18.15
C GLU A 73 -8.92 3.07 17.65
N PHE A 74 -9.30 3.79 16.60
CA PHE A 74 -10.63 3.69 16.00
C PHE A 74 -10.92 2.28 15.48
N LEU A 75 -10.02 1.73 14.66
CA LEU A 75 -10.18 0.41 14.07
C LEU A 75 -10.12 -0.68 15.16
N THR A 76 -9.22 -0.58 16.14
CA THR A 76 -9.18 -1.42 17.33
C THR A 76 -10.47 -1.31 18.13
N GLN A 77 -11.05 -0.14 18.31
CA GLN A 77 -12.36 0.01 18.98
C GLN A 77 -13.51 -0.57 18.15
N GLN A 78 -13.51 -0.40 16.83
CA GLN A 78 -14.50 -1.05 15.95
C GLN A 78 -14.36 -2.57 16.00
N LEU A 79 -13.12 -3.07 16.12
CA LEU A 79 -12.80 -4.48 16.27
C LEU A 79 -13.16 -5.06 17.64
N MET A 80 -12.87 -4.35 18.72
CA MET A 80 -13.19 -4.77 20.08
C MET A 80 -14.72 -4.84 20.29
N LYS A 81 -15.48 -4.04 19.54
CA LYS A 81 -16.95 -4.13 19.48
C LYS A 81 -17.44 -5.36 18.71
N THR A 82 -16.61 -5.99 17.90
CA THR A 82 -16.97 -7.25 17.23
C THR A 82 -16.73 -8.45 18.15
N LYS A 83 -17.76 -8.81 18.94
CA LYS A 83 -17.77 -9.97 19.84
C LYS A 83 -17.23 -11.26 19.21
N TRP A 84 -17.48 -11.47 17.91
CA TRP A 84 -17.03 -12.67 17.21
C TRP A 84 -15.50 -12.80 17.13
N LEU A 85 -14.79 -11.68 16.98
CA LEU A 85 -13.33 -11.71 16.88
C LEU A 85 -12.71 -11.96 18.24
N GLN A 86 -13.23 -11.34 19.30
CA GLN A 86 -12.81 -11.64 20.67
C GLN A 86 -13.02 -13.12 21.02
N GLU A 87 -14.19 -13.68 20.67
CA GLU A 87 -14.47 -15.11 20.87
C GLU A 87 -13.47 -16.01 20.15
N ILE A 88 -13.07 -15.67 18.92
CA ILE A 88 -12.09 -16.44 18.14
C ILE A 88 -10.69 -16.30 18.72
N LEU A 89 -10.25 -15.08 19.04
CA LEU A 89 -8.94 -14.82 19.63
C LEU A 89 -8.76 -15.58 20.96
N MET A 90 -9.82 -15.71 21.75
CA MET A 90 -9.82 -16.50 22.99
C MET A 90 -9.76 -18.02 22.77
N GLN A 91 -10.15 -18.51 21.59
CA GLN A 91 -10.18 -19.95 21.28
C GLN A 91 -8.88 -20.45 20.61
N ILE A 92 -8.13 -19.57 19.94
CA ILE A 92 -6.89 -19.94 19.23
C ILE A 92 -5.83 -20.61 20.12
N PRO A 93 -5.56 -20.19 21.38
CA PRO A 93 -4.58 -20.85 22.24
C PRO A 93 -4.92 -22.31 22.56
N ARG A 94 -6.20 -22.71 22.46
CA ARG A 94 -6.67 -24.05 22.85
C ARG A 94 -6.51 -25.11 21.77
N TYR A 95 -6.15 -24.72 20.54
CA TYR A 95 -6.04 -25.63 19.40
C TYR A 95 -4.64 -26.18 19.13
N LYS A 96 -3.67 -25.92 20.03
CA LYS A 96 -2.42 -26.69 20.08
C LYS A 96 -2.71 -28.07 20.70
N ALA A 97 -3.41 -28.93 19.96
CA ALA A 97 -3.60 -30.33 20.34
C ALA A 97 -2.79 -31.23 19.41
N GLU A 98 -2.13 -32.20 20.03
CA GLU A 98 -1.20 -33.19 19.49
C GLU A 98 -1.79 -33.96 18.30
N SER A 99 -1.14 -33.88 17.14
CA SER A 99 -1.38 -34.79 16.02
C SER A 99 -0.45 -36.00 16.17
N THR A 100 -1.02 -37.20 16.21
CA THR A 100 -0.33 -38.50 16.28
C THR A 100 -0.39 -39.26 14.95
N LYS A 101 -0.49 -38.56 13.80
CA LYS A 101 -0.54 -39.15 12.45
C LYS A 101 0.41 -38.41 11.47
N PRO A 102 0.59 -38.93 10.24
CA PRO A 102 1.90 -39.17 9.64
C PRO A 102 2.72 -37.89 9.37
N ARG A 103 4.05 -38.05 9.37
CA ARG A 103 5.08 -37.03 9.11
C ARG A 103 4.76 -36.22 7.85
N ALA A 104 4.66 -34.88 7.94
CA ALA A 104 4.43 -34.06 6.77
C ALA A 104 5.53 -34.27 5.71
N TYR A 105 5.12 -34.29 4.44
CA TYR A 105 6.03 -34.56 3.32
C TYR A 105 6.87 -33.35 2.91
N ILE A 106 6.48 -32.14 3.35
CA ILE A 106 7.16 -30.88 3.06
C ILE A 106 6.86 -29.87 4.18
N SER A 107 7.85 -29.07 4.54
CA SER A 107 7.73 -27.99 5.52
C SER A 107 7.33 -26.66 4.88
N PRO A 108 6.76 -25.69 5.64
CA PRO A 108 6.53 -24.33 5.15
C PRO A 108 7.80 -23.66 4.60
N GLY A 109 8.95 -23.91 5.25
CA GLY A 109 10.24 -23.36 4.83
C GLY A 109 10.71 -23.89 3.48
N GLU A 110 10.54 -25.19 3.22
CA GLU A 110 10.85 -25.78 1.91
C GLU A 110 9.99 -25.17 0.79
N ILE A 111 8.69 -24.96 1.04
CA ILE A 111 7.81 -24.31 0.05
C ILE A 111 8.24 -22.86 -0.18
N ILE A 112 8.54 -22.11 0.88
CA ILE A 112 9.02 -20.72 0.78
C ILE A 112 10.28 -20.66 -0.09
N HIS A 113 11.26 -21.50 0.17
CA HIS A 113 12.50 -21.55 -0.61
C HIS A 113 12.25 -21.93 -2.08
N ALA A 114 11.36 -22.90 -2.34
CA ALA A 114 10.98 -23.27 -3.70
C ALA A 114 10.30 -22.11 -4.45
N LEU A 115 9.42 -21.36 -3.78
CA LEU A 115 8.79 -20.18 -4.36
C LEU A 115 9.81 -19.07 -4.66
N GLU A 116 10.71 -18.77 -3.71
CA GLU A 116 11.75 -17.75 -3.89
C GLU A 116 12.69 -18.09 -5.04
N ALA A 117 13.07 -19.37 -5.19
CA ALA A 117 13.89 -19.84 -6.30
C ALA A 117 13.14 -19.79 -7.65
N ALA A 118 11.84 -20.08 -7.67
CA ALA A 118 11.02 -20.13 -8.87
C ALA A 118 10.57 -18.75 -9.37
N PHE A 119 10.37 -17.80 -8.46
CA PHE A 119 9.82 -16.47 -8.75
C PHE A 119 10.70 -15.36 -8.17
N PRO A 120 12.00 -15.31 -8.51
CA PRO A 120 12.93 -14.34 -7.93
C PRO A 120 12.52 -12.91 -8.27
N SER A 121 12.07 -12.60 -9.48
CA SER A 121 11.65 -11.23 -9.84
C SER A 121 10.42 -10.73 -9.07
N VAL A 122 9.61 -11.64 -8.51
CA VAL A 122 8.37 -11.34 -7.79
C VAL A 122 8.59 -11.31 -6.28
N LEU A 123 9.42 -12.24 -5.77
CA LEU A 123 9.63 -12.44 -4.33
C LEU A 123 10.94 -11.87 -3.82
N SER A 124 11.90 -11.56 -4.69
CA SER A 124 13.13 -10.88 -4.27
C SER A 124 12.77 -9.49 -3.75
N SER A 125 13.11 -9.25 -2.49
CA SER A 125 13.27 -7.91 -1.95
C SER A 125 14.48 -7.28 -2.63
N PRO A 126 14.35 -6.17 -3.39
CA PRO A 126 15.51 -5.47 -3.91
C PRO A 126 16.35 -4.79 -2.81
N ASP A 127 15.97 -4.86 -1.53
CA ASP A 127 16.44 -3.90 -0.52
C ASP A 127 16.74 -4.48 0.87
N ASP A 128 17.13 -5.75 1.01
CA ASP A 128 17.69 -6.20 2.30
C ASP A 128 19.08 -5.58 2.62
N SER A 129 19.62 -4.73 1.74
CA SER A 129 20.86 -3.97 1.96
C SER A 129 20.69 -2.48 2.24
N ASP A 130 19.48 -1.90 2.14
CA ASP A 130 19.28 -0.47 2.38
C ASP A 130 18.17 -0.20 3.41
N ALA A 131 18.55 0.38 4.55
CA ALA A 131 17.66 0.68 5.67
C ALA A 131 16.59 1.74 5.33
N THR A 132 16.61 2.29 4.11
CA THR A 132 15.72 3.36 3.62
C THR A 132 14.61 2.90 2.67
N THR A 133 14.60 1.66 2.17
CA THR A 133 13.50 1.21 1.30
C THR A 133 12.34 0.65 2.13
N HIS A 134 11.37 1.52 2.39
CA HIS A 134 10.14 1.17 3.08
C HIS A 134 9.40 0.01 2.38
N ARG A 135 9.17 -1.10 3.10
CA ARG A 135 8.27 -2.22 2.70
C ARG A 135 7.00 -1.66 2.03
N PRO A 136 6.41 -2.30 0.99
CA PRO A 136 5.30 -1.76 0.20
C PRO A 136 4.17 -1.14 1.04
N LEU A 137 3.81 -1.77 2.16
CA LEU A 137 2.83 -1.25 3.13
C LEU A 137 3.21 0.14 3.68
N GLN A 138 4.44 0.32 4.15
CA GLN A 138 4.91 1.59 4.70
C GLN A 138 4.97 2.69 3.65
N ARG A 139 5.37 2.35 2.41
CA ARG A 139 5.35 3.28 1.27
C ARG A 139 3.94 3.78 0.98
N VAL A 140 2.95 2.88 0.97
CA VAL A 140 1.54 3.25 0.74
C VAL A 140 0.99 4.10 1.88
N LEU A 141 1.31 3.75 3.13
CA LEU A 141 0.94 4.56 4.30
C LEU A 141 1.50 5.98 4.18
N GLN A 142 2.80 6.12 3.99
CA GLN A 142 3.49 7.41 3.88
C GLN A 142 2.91 8.29 2.74
N ALA A 143 2.68 7.69 1.57
CA ALA A 143 2.05 8.36 0.45
C ALA A 143 0.63 8.81 0.78
N GLY A 144 -0.18 7.95 1.41
CA GLY A 144 -1.56 8.25 1.81
C GLY A 144 -1.67 9.41 2.81
N PHE A 145 -0.77 9.48 3.78
CA PHE A 145 -0.70 10.61 4.70
C PHE A 145 -0.30 11.93 4.03
N SER A 146 0.40 11.85 2.91
CA SER A 146 0.83 13.02 2.13
C SER A 146 -0.19 13.41 1.03
N MET A 147 -1.31 12.67 0.89
CA MET A 147 -2.34 12.97 -0.10
C MET A 147 -3.11 14.25 0.23
N ALA A 148 -3.67 14.87 -0.82
CA ALA A 148 -4.55 16.02 -0.67
C ALA A 148 -5.83 15.67 0.11
N GLY A 149 -6.45 16.69 0.73
CA GLY A 149 -7.65 16.52 1.54
C GLY A 149 -8.80 15.73 0.87
N PRO A 150 -9.16 15.99 -0.41
CA PRO A 150 -10.20 15.22 -1.10
C PRO A 150 -9.90 13.71 -1.22
N ASP A 151 -8.63 13.36 -1.43
CA ASP A 151 -8.17 11.98 -1.54
C ASP A 151 -8.19 11.27 -0.19
N GLN A 152 -7.79 11.94 0.89
CA GLN A 152 -7.94 11.42 2.25
C GLN A 152 -9.42 11.27 2.65
N GLN A 153 -10.28 12.21 2.25
CA GLN A 153 -11.73 12.13 2.48
C GLN A 153 -12.33 10.92 1.78
N ARG A 154 -11.86 10.57 0.57
CA ARG A 154 -12.29 9.37 -0.13
C ARG A 154 -11.94 8.09 0.63
N ALA A 155 -10.72 7.98 1.14
CA ALA A 155 -10.33 6.84 1.99
C ALA A 155 -11.20 6.76 3.26
N SER A 156 -11.42 7.90 3.93
CA SER A 156 -12.29 8.00 5.11
C SER A 156 -13.74 7.61 4.83
N TRP A 157 -14.27 8.02 3.68
CA TRP A 157 -15.61 7.67 3.23
C TRP A 157 -15.76 6.16 3.06
N THR A 158 -14.79 5.52 2.40
CA THR A 158 -14.77 4.07 2.19
C THR A 158 -14.75 3.32 3.51
N ILE A 159 -13.88 3.72 4.45
CA ILE A 159 -13.80 3.12 5.80
C ILE A 159 -15.16 3.19 6.52
N SER A 160 -15.88 4.29 6.33
CA SER A 160 -17.17 4.55 6.99
C SER A 160 -18.36 3.92 6.28
N ASP A 161 -18.15 3.19 5.18
CA ASP A 161 -19.24 2.61 4.43
C ASP A 161 -19.87 1.38 5.12
N PRO A 162 -21.22 1.31 5.24
CA PRO A 162 -21.89 0.16 5.84
C PRO A 162 -21.56 -1.18 5.18
N LYS A 163 -21.24 -1.22 3.88
CA LYS A 163 -20.83 -2.45 3.18
C LYS A 163 -19.45 -2.92 3.65
N VAL A 164 -18.50 -2.00 3.86
CA VAL A 164 -17.18 -2.33 4.45
C VAL A 164 -17.37 -2.86 5.86
N TYR A 165 -18.19 -2.18 6.68
CA TYR A 165 -18.49 -2.65 8.03
C TYR A 165 -19.20 -4.03 8.04
N GLY A 166 -20.18 -4.23 7.15
CA GLY A 166 -20.92 -5.48 7.03
C GLY A 166 -20.04 -6.65 6.57
N TRP A 167 -19.15 -6.40 5.60
CA TRP A 167 -18.14 -7.35 5.17
C TRP A 167 -17.21 -7.77 6.30
N PHE A 168 -16.68 -6.78 7.03
CA PHE A 168 -15.76 -6.99 8.15
C PHE A 168 -16.43 -7.77 9.29
N LYS A 169 -17.62 -7.34 9.72
CA LYS A 169 -18.35 -7.92 10.85
C LYS A 169 -18.96 -9.30 10.58
N SER A 170 -19.15 -9.67 9.32
CA SER A 170 -19.79 -10.94 8.98
C SER A 170 -19.06 -12.12 9.64
N ARG A 171 -19.82 -13.04 10.25
CA ARG A 171 -19.30 -14.29 10.84
C ARG A 171 -19.09 -15.40 9.80
N HIS A 172 -19.29 -15.07 8.52
CA HIS A 172 -19.09 -15.96 7.39
C HIS A 172 -18.00 -15.41 6.48
N SER A 173 -17.37 -16.31 5.73
CA SER A 173 -16.45 -15.92 4.68
C SER A 173 -17.18 -15.02 3.69
N ARG A 174 -16.57 -13.89 3.31
CA ARG A 174 -17.22 -12.92 2.44
C ARG A 174 -16.22 -12.20 1.53
N ALA A 175 -16.66 -11.82 0.34
CA ALA A 175 -15.91 -10.96 -0.54
C ALA A 175 -16.47 -9.53 -0.54
N LEU A 176 -15.62 -8.57 -0.90
CA LEU A 176 -16.01 -7.19 -1.17
C LEU A 176 -15.14 -6.66 -2.30
N VAL A 177 -15.76 -6.06 -3.31
CA VAL A 177 -15.08 -5.28 -4.34
C VAL A 177 -15.41 -3.79 -4.19
N VAL A 178 -14.37 -2.96 -4.21
CA VAL A 178 -14.50 -1.50 -4.07
C VAL A 178 -14.04 -0.80 -5.34
N HIS A 179 -14.94 -0.03 -5.95
CA HIS A 179 -14.69 0.80 -7.12
C HIS A 179 -14.42 2.22 -6.66
N GLY A 180 -13.17 2.67 -6.77
CA GLY A 180 -12.68 3.90 -6.14
C GLY A 180 -13.16 5.19 -6.78
N ASN A 181 -13.50 5.15 -8.07
CA ASN A 181 -13.88 6.32 -8.84
C ASN A 181 -12.90 7.49 -8.62
N CYS A 182 -11.60 7.17 -8.64
CA CYS A 182 -10.51 8.12 -8.51
C CYS A 182 -9.56 8.00 -9.70
N ALA A 183 -8.65 8.97 -9.82
CA ALA A 183 -7.65 8.98 -10.87
C ALA A 183 -6.80 7.70 -10.82
N LEU A 184 -6.36 7.22 -12.00
CA LEU A 184 -5.47 6.09 -12.09
C LEU A 184 -4.08 6.49 -11.56
N GLN A 185 -3.79 6.08 -10.33
CA GLN A 185 -2.53 6.36 -9.64
C GLN A 185 -1.99 5.07 -9.01
N ARG A 186 -0.67 4.87 -9.06
CA ARG A 186 -0.01 3.65 -8.53
C ARG A 186 -0.28 3.46 -7.04
N ILE A 187 -0.43 4.56 -6.30
CA ILE A 187 -0.92 4.60 -4.92
C ILE A 187 -2.14 5.51 -4.92
N SER A 188 -3.31 4.94 -4.64
CA SER A 188 -4.59 5.64 -4.67
C SER A 188 -5.16 5.86 -3.26
N PRO A 189 -6.21 6.67 -3.11
CA PRO A 189 -6.98 6.72 -1.85
C PRO A 189 -7.44 5.34 -1.34
N LEU A 190 -7.75 4.41 -2.24
CA LEU A 190 -8.11 3.04 -1.85
C LEU A 190 -6.89 2.24 -1.39
N SER A 191 -5.72 2.48 -1.97
CA SER A 191 -4.46 1.90 -1.49
C SER A 191 -4.19 2.33 -0.06
N PHE A 192 -4.41 3.61 0.25
CA PHE A 192 -4.28 4.11 1.62
C PHE A 192 -5.29 3.46 2.57
N PHE A 193 -6.56 3.34 2.18
CA PHE A 193 -7.56 2.58 2.93
C PHE A 193 -7.11 1.13 3.19
N CYS A 194 -6.66 0.40 2.16
CA CYS A 194 -6.17 -0.96 2.27
C CYS A 194 -4.98 -1.04 3.24
N ALA A 195 -4.03 -0.13 3.13
CA ALA A 195 -2.84 -0.10 3.99
C ALA A 195 -3.20 0.14 5.46
N LEU A 196 -4.10 1.08 5.74
CA LEU A 196 -4.62 1.33 7.08
C LEU A 196 -5.33 0.09 7.67
N LEU A 197 -6.13 -0.60 6.84
CA LEU A 197 -6.79 -1.84 7.23
C LEU A 197 -5.77 -2.96 7.51
N ILE A 198 -4.78 -3.14 6.64
CA ILE A 198 -3.71 -4.15 6.80
C ILE A 198 -2.92 -3.90 8.09
N GLU A 199 -2.41 -2.68 8.29
CA GLU A 199 -1.63 -2.31 9.49
C GLU A 199 -2.45 -2.55 10.76
N SER A 200 -3.74 -2.22 10.72
CA SER A 200 -4.65 -2.48 11.84
C SER A 200 -4.82 -3.97 12.09
N LEU A 201 -5.16 -4.76 11.05
CA LEU A 201 -5.34 -6.22 11.12
C LEU A 201 -4.11 -6.93 11.68
N GLN A 202 -2.92 -6.56 11.22
CA GLN A 202 -1.65 -7.14 11.68
C GLN A 202 -1.36 -6.84 13.16
N SER A 203 -1.84 -5.71 13.68
CA SER A 203 -1.59 -5.30 15.07
C SER A 203 -2.39 -6.08 16.12
N LEU A 204 -3.39 -6.86 15.72
CA LEU A 204 -4.35 -7.47 16.66
C LEU A 204 -4.00 -8.90 17.07
N GLY A 205 -3.02 -9.51 16.40
CA GLY A 205 -2.68 -10.91 16.62
C GLY A 205 -3.83 -11.86 16.26
N PRO A 206 -3.57 -13.17 16.43
CA PRO A 206 -3.34 -14.15 15.36
C PRO A 206 -4.36 -14.10 14.19
N ILE A 207 -4.37 -13.01 13.42
CA ILE A 207 -5.07 -12.91 12.13
C ILE A 207 -4.03 -13.12 11.04
N ILE A 208 -4.32 -13.98 10.07
CA ILE A 208 -3.48 -14.11 8.87
C ILE A 208 -3.89 -13.00 7.90
N VAL A 209 -2.94 -12.18 7.49
CA VAL A 209 -3.17 -11.11 6.52
C VAL A 209 -2.22 -11.31 5.34
N SER A 210 -2.77 -11.64 4.18
CA SER A 210 -2.05 -11.63 2.91
C SER A 210 -2.52 -10.45 2.07
N HIS A 211 -1.60 -9.71 1.49
CA HIS A 211 -1.95 -8.53 0.70
C HIS A 211 -1.02 -8.32 -0.49
N HIS A 212 -1.52 -7.64 -1.52
CA HIS A 212 -0.74 -7.21 -2.67
C HIS A 212 -1.20 -5.83 -3.14
N PHE A 213 -0.25 -4.93 -3.38
CA PHE A 213 -0.49 -3.62 -3.97
C PHE A 213 -0.15 -3.70 -5.46
N CYS A 214 -1.16 -3.98 -6.30
CA CYS A 214 -1.01 -4.21 -7.73
C CYS A 214 -0.38 -2.99 -8.44
N GLY A 215 -0.71 -1.77 -8.02
CA GLY A 215 -0.16 -0.55 -8.60
C GLY A 215 1.34 -0.34 -8.32
N LEU A 216 1.89 -0.99 -7.29
CA LEU A 216 3.33 -0.98 -6.99
C LEU A 216 4.09 -2.10 -7.71
N HIS A 217 3.39 -3.14 -8.15
CA HIS A 217 3.97 -4.30 -8.85
C HIS A 217 3.09 -4.65 -10.06
N PRO A 218 2.94 -3.75 -11.05
CA PRO A 218 2.18 -4.06 -12.25
C PRO A 218 2.87 -5.18 -13.05
N PRO A 219 2.13 -5.99 -13.83
CA PRO A 219 2.72 -7.07 -14.62
C PRO A 219 3.81 -6.60 -15.60
N SER A 220 3.75 -5.34 -16.04
CA SER A 220 4.79 -4.72 -16.88
C SER A 220 6.19 -4.73 -16.26
N ASP A 221 6.27 -4.77 -14.93
CA ASP A 221 7.52 -4.73 -14.18
C ASP A 221 8.12 -6.16 -14.05
N HIS A 222 7.38 -7.20 -14.45
CA HIS A 222 7.74 -8.63 -14.37
C HIS A 222 7.64 -9.31 -15.74
N ARG A 223 8.43 -8.85 -16.73
CA ARG A 223 8.34 -9.33 -18.12
C ARG A 223 8.70 -10.81 -18.29
N ASP A 224 9.43 -11.38 -17.34
CA ASP A 224 9.78 -12.79 -17.23
C ASP A 224 8.62 -13.65 -16.73
N VAL A 225 7.56 -13.04 -16.19
CA VAL A 225 6.45 -13.73 -15.55
C VAL A 225 5.22 -13.69 -16.46
N GLY A 226 4.86 -14.86 -16.99
CA GLY A 226 3.89 -14.96 -18.09
C GLY A 226 2.40 -14.71 -17.76
N SER A 227 2.01 -14.50 -16.49
CA SER A 227 0.60 -14.25 -16.15
C SER A 227 0.39 -13.50 -14.83
N ALA A 228 -0.78 -12.87 -14.68
CA ALA A 228 -1.25 -12.29 -13.42
C ALA A 228 -1.19 -13.27 -12.23
N GLY A 229 -1.55 -14.53 -12.47
CA GLY A 229 -1.52 -15.59 -11.46
C GLY A 229 -0.10 -15.95 -11.03
N SER A 230 0.86 -15.90 -11.95
CA SER A 230 2.27 -16.17 -11.66
C SER A 230 2.95 -15.06 -10.85
N ILE A 231 2.34 -13.87 -10.76
CA ILE A 231 2.79 -12.79 -9.88
C ILE A 231 2.06 -12.85 -8.54
N LEU A 232 0.73 -12.90 -8.56
CA LEU A 232 -0.07 -12.80 -7.34
C LEU A 232 0.05 -14.04 -6.45
N MET A 233 0.02 -15.24 -7.02
CA MET A 233 -0.06 -16.45 -6.21
C MET A 233 1.19 -16.76 -5.39
N PRO A 234 2.42 -16.62 -5.93
CA PRO A 234 3.63 -16.78 -5.12
C PRO A 234 3.66 -15.81 -3.93
N VAL A 235 3.32 -14.54 -4.14
CA VAL A 235 3.29 -13.51 -3.07
C VAL A 235 2.29 -13.89 -1.97
N LEU A 236 1.06 -14.23 -2.35
CA LEU A 236 -0.01 -14.53 -1.40
C LEU A 236 0.29 -15.81 -0.60
N LEU A 237 0.85 -16.82 -1.27
CA LEU A 237 1.22 -18.10 -0.64
C LEU A 237 2.43 -17.93 0.29
N HIS A 238 3.45 -17.20 -0.16
CA HIS A 238 4.63 -16.87 0.65
C HIS A 238 4.24 -16.14 1.94
N GLN A 239 3.41 -15.09 1.85
CA GLN A 239 2.94 -14.35 3.03
C GLN A 239 2.13 -15.21 4.00
N LEU A 240 1.28 -16.12 3.50
CA LEU A 240 0.51 -17.04 4.34
C LEU A 240 1.44 -18.03 5.07
N LEU A 241 2.40 -18.63 4.35
CA LEU A 241 3.33 -19.61 4.91
C LEU A 241 4.26 -18.99 5.96
N ARG A 242 4.68 -17.72 5.78
CA ARG A 242 5.44 -16.98 6.80
C ARG A 242 4.66 -16.74 8.09
N GLN A 243 3.33 -16.76 8.04
CA GLN A 243 2.43 -16.61 9.18
C GLN A 243 1.94 -17.97 9.72
N TRP A 244 2.43 -19.09 9.16
CA TRP A 244 1.98 -20.42 9.50
C TRP A 244 2.50 -20.87 10.86
N THR A 245 1.59 -21.07 11.82
CA THR A 245 1.93 -21.49 13.20
C THR A 245 1.08 -22.67 13.69
N PHE A 246 0.35 -23.32 12.78
CA PHE A 246 -0.76 -24.24 13.10
C PHE A 246 -0.39 -25.72 13.07
N GLY A 247 0.90 -26.04 13.04
CA GLY A 247 1.42 -27.42 12.96
C GLY A 247 2.06 -27.74 11.61
N GLU A 248 2.31 -29.02 11.36
CA GLU A 248 2.91 -29.48 10.10
C GLU A 248 1.90 -29.44 8.92
N LEU A 249 2.41 -29.45 7.68
CA LEU A 249 1.60 -29.35 6.46
C LEU A 249 1.01 -30.71 6.03
N GLU A 250 0.35 -31.42 6.95
CA GLU A 250 -0.26 -32.74 6.69
C GLU A 250 -1.34 -32.70 5.60
N CYS A 251 -1.90 -31.52 5.30
CA CYS A 251 -2.88 -31.34 4.24
C CYS A 251 -2.31 -31.44 2.82
N LEU A 252 -0.99 -31.50 2.68
CA LEU A 252 -0.28 -31.60 1.40
C LEU A 252 0.13 -33.04 1.13
N SER A 253 -0.10 -33.51 -0.10
CA SER A 253 0.24 -34.87 -0.52
C SER A 253 1.72 -34.99 -0.89
N VAL A 254 2.17 -36.24 -1.08
CA VAL A 254 3.49 -36.53 -1.66
C VAL A 254 3.68 -35.84 -3.00
N ASP A 255 2.64 -35.86 -3.85
CA ASP A 255 2.69 -35.20 -5.17
C ASP A 255 2.85 -33.68 -5.07
N ASP A 256 2.19 -33.04 -4.09
CA ASP A 256 2.37 -31.60 -3.84
C ASP A 256 3.82 -31.31 -3.43
N ALA A 257 4.37 -32.11 -2.51
CA ALA A 257 5.76 -31.98 -2.06
C ALA A 257 6.75 -32.18 -3.21
N GLN A 258 6.50 -33.16 -4.07
CA GLN A 258 7.35 -33.44 -5.23
C GLN A 258 7.26 -32.33 -6.28
N ALA A 259 6.10 -31.69 -6.45
CA ALA A 259 5.96 -30.54 -7.33
C ALA A 259 6.84 -29.36 -6.88
N PHE A 260 6.91 -29.08 -5.58
CA PHE A 260 7.79 -28.04 -5.01
C PHE A 260 9.28 -28.39 -5.05
N ARG A 261 9.64 -29.67 -4.97
CA ARG A 261 11.04 -30.14 -5.12
C ARG A 261 11.48 -30.30 -6.58
N GLY A 262 10.53 -30.27 -7.51
CA GLY A 262 10.76 -30.49 -8.93
C GLY A 262 11.09 -29.22 -9.70
N SER A 263 10.81 -29.25 -11.00
CA SER A 263 11.02 -28.12 -11.91
C SER A 263 10.09 -26.95 -11.60
N VAL A 264 10.56 -25.71 -11.82
CA VAL A 264 9.77 -24.47 -11.76
C VAL A 264 8.49 -24.55 -12.60
N SER A 265 8.53 -25.27 -13.73
CA SER A 265 7.36 -25.49 -14.60
C SER A 265 6.19 -26.18 -13.90
N ASN A 266 6.42 -26.88 -12.78
CA ASN A 266 5.39 -27.53 -11.99
C ASN A 266 4.57 -26.51 -11.17
N LEU A 267 5.14 -25.33 -10.88
CA LEU A 267 4.55 -24.30 -10.02
C LEU A 267 3.61 -23.38 -10.80
N THR A 268 2.69 -23.97 -11.55
CA THR A 268 1.69 -23.22 -12.31
C THR A 268 0.74 -22.43 -11.40
N PRO A 269 0.14 -21.31 -11.85
CA PRO A 269 -0.84 -20.56 -11.06
C PRO A 269 -2.00 -21.42 -10.54
N ASP A 270 -2.43 -22.40 -11.34
CA ASP A 270 -3.51 -23.31 -10.98
C ASP A 270 -3.12 -24.25 -9.84
N PHE A 271 -1.88 -24.75 -9.87
CA PHE A 271 -1.31 -25.53 -8.78
C PHE A 271 -1.21 -24.69 -7.51
N LEU A 272 -0.64 -23.48 -7.58
CA LEU A 272 -0.50 -22.59 -6.43
C LEU A 272 -1.85 -22.22 -5.79
N VAL A 273 -2.90 -22.02 -6.59
CA VAL A 273 -4.26 -21.81 -6.08
C VAL A 273 -4.79 -23.06 -5.37
N SER A 274 -4.51 -24.26 -5.90
CA SER A 274 -4.88 -25.51 -5.25
C SER A 274 -4.20 -25.67 -3.89
N ILE A 275 -2.91 -25.32 -3.80
CA ILE A 275 -2.16 -25.32 -2.54
C ILE A 275 -2.76 -24.30 -1.56
N LEU A 276 -3.00 -23.07 -1.99
CA LEU A 276 -3.65 -22.05 -1.15
C LEU A 276 -4.98 -22.56 -0.58
N ARG A 277 -5.81 -23.21 -1.42
CA ARG A 277 -7.07 -23.81 -0.98
C ARG A 277 -6.87 -24.91 0.06
N LYS A 278 -5.87 -25.80 -0.11
CA LYS A 278 -5.57 -26.86 0.86
C LYS A 278 -5.15 -26.26 2.20
N LEU A 279 -4.29 -25.24 2.18
CA LEU A 279 -3.84 -24.54 3.38
C LEU A 279 -4.99 -23.84 4.11
N ILE A 280 -5.82 -23.07 3.40
CA ILE A 280 -6.99 -22.38 3.99
C ILE A 280 -7.96 -23.38 4.65
N LYS A 281 -8.15 -24.56 4.05
CA LYS A 281 -9.00 -25.62 4.62
C LYS A 281 -8.39 -26.27 5.86
N ALA A 282 -7.06 -26.35 5.91
CA ALA A 282 -6.32 -26.97 7.00
C ALA A 282 -6.18 -26.06 8.23
N LEU A 283 -6.42 -24.74 8.08
CA LEU A 283 -6.42 -23.82 9.20
C LEU A 283 -7.50 -24.18 10.24
N PRO A 284 -7.26 -23.85 11.54
CA PRO A 284 -8.24 -24.07 12.58
C PRO A 284 -9.61 -23.47 12.25
N ARG A 285 -10.68 -24.09 12.78
CA ARG A 285 -12.04 -23.62 12.53
C ARG A 285 -12.16 -22.14 12.90
N ARG A 286 -12.64 -21.36 11.93
CA ARG A 286 -12.83 -19.90 12.06
C ARG A 286 -11.55 -19.09 12.25
N GLN A 287 -10.36 -19.65 12.01
CA GLN A 287 -9.13 -18.87 11.91
C GLN A 287 -9.33 -17.71 10.91
N PRO A 288 -9.20 -16.44 11.30
CA PRO A 288 -9.43 -15.33 10.39
C PRO A 288 -8.28 -15.23 9.37
N VAL A 289 -8.65 -15.16 8.10
CA VAL A 289 -7.72 -14.97 6.98
C VAL A 289 -8.24 -13.84 6.12
N PHE A 290 -7.47 -12.76 6.02
CA PHE A 290 -7.76 -11.63 5.15
C PHE A 290 -6.84 -11.68 3.94
N LEU A 291 -7.43 -11.63 2.74
CA LEU A 291 -6.72 -11.51 1.48
C LEU A 291 -7.13 -10.21 0.80
N ILE A 292 -6.18 -9.29 0.67
CA ILE A 292 -6.42 -7.91 0.22
C ILE A 292 -5.65 -7.66 -1.08
N LEU A 293 -6.36 -7.51 -2.19
CA LEU A 293 -5.79 -7.16 -3.50
C LEU A 293 -6.12 -5.72 -3.82
N ASP A 294 -5.13 -4.85 -3.73
CA ASP A 294 -5.32 -3.42 -3.97
C ASP A 294 -4.97 -3.03 -5.42
N GLY A 295 -5.89 -2.33 -6.09
CA GLY A 295 -5.66 -1.79 -7.44
C GLY A 295 -5.67 -2.84 -8.55
N ILE A 296 -6.59 -3.81 -8.50
CA ILE A 296 -6.66 -4.93 -9.46
C ILE A 296 -6.77 -4.50 -10.92
N ASN A 297 -7.24 -3.27 -11.18
CA ASN A 297 -7.32 -2.70 -12.52
C ASN A 297 -5.95 -2.57 -13.21
N TYR A 298 -4.84 -2.60 -12.47
CA TYR A 298 -3.49 -2.72 -13.05
C TYR A 298 -3.21 -4.07 -13.71
N TYR A 299 -4.04 -5.08 -13.40
CA TYR A 299 -3.94 -6.45 -13.92
C TYR A 299 -5.09 -6.77 -14.89
N GLU A 300 -6.12 -5.94 -14.97
CA GLU A 300 -7.20 -6.01 -15.97
C GLU A 300 -6.80 -5.33 -17.30
N THR A 301 -5.60 -5.64 -17.81
CA THR A 301 -5.14 -5.15 -19.12
C THR A 301 -5.65 -6.05 -20.25
N ARG A 302 -5.42 -5.66 -21.51
CA ARG A 302 -5.79 -6.50 -22.66
C ARG A 302 -5.08 -7.85 -22.64
N GLU A 303 -3.83 -7.86 -22.19
CA GLU A 303 -2.96 -9.03 -22.15
C GLU A 303 -3.32 -9.97 -20.99
N PHE A 304 -3.64 -9.41 -19.82
CA PHE A 304 -3.82 -10.18 -18.59
C PHE A 304 -5.27 -10.31 -18.12
N GLY A 305 -6.23 -9.62 -18.75
CA GLY A 305 -7.61 -9.51 -18.28
C GLY A 305 -8.31 -10.85 -18.09
N TRP A 306 -8.17 -11.78 -19.05
CA TRP A 306 -8.75 -13.12 -18.94
C TRP A 306 -8.15 -13.93 -17.79
N GLU A 307 -6.84 -13.83 -17.58
CA GLU A 307 -6.12 -14.56 -16.54
C GLU A 307 -6.43 -14.00 -15.15
N THR A 308 -6.46 -12.67 -15.03
CA THR A 308 -6.90 -11.94 -13.82
C THR A 308 -8.33 -12.34 -13.48
N LYS A 309 -9.23 -12.35 -14.46
CA LYS A 309 -10.61 -12.82 -14.30
C LYS A 309 -10.67 -14.27 -13.81
N ARG A 310 -9.92 -15.16 -14.42
CA ARG A 310 -9.85 -16.58 -14.03
C ARG A 310 -9.30 -16.76 -12.62
N LEU A 311 -8.30 -15.98 -12.23
CA LEU A 311 -7.72 -16.00 -10.89
C LEU A 311 -8.73 -15.51 -9.85
N VAL A 312 -9.35 -14.34 -10.05
CA VAL A 312 -10.34 -13.77 -9.13
C VAL A 312 -11.51 -14.73 -8.93
N LYS A 313 -12.00 -15.37 -10.00
CA LYS A 313 -13.01 -16.43 -9.90
C LYS A 313 -12.61 -17.54 -8.92
N LYS A 314 -11.35 -17.97 -8.98
CA LYS A 314 -10.85 -19.02 -8.09
C LYS A 314 -10.72 -18.53 -6.64
N LEU A 315 -10.26 -17.29 -6.43
CA LEU A 315 -10.17 -16.68 -5.10
C LEU A 315 -11.56 -16.52 -4.46
N VAL A 316 -12.56 -16.05 -5.20
CA VAL A 316 -13.96 -15.97 -4.73
C VAL A 316 -14.50 -17.36 -4.36
N LYS A 317 -14.19 -18.40 -5.15
CA LYS A 317 -14.58 -19.78 -4.81
C LYS A 317 -13.98 -20.30 -3.48
N LEU A 318 -12.91 -19.68 -2.97
CA LEU A 318 -12.34 -20.06 -1.66
C LEU A 318 -13.26 -19.69 -0.49
N LEU A 319 -14.22 -18.78 -0.68
CA LEU A 319 -15.22 -18.45 0.35
C LEU A 319 -15.97 -19.68 0.86
N GLY A 320 -16.25 -20.64 -0.03
CA GLY A 320 -16.93 -21.91 0.26
C GLY A 320 -15.99 -23.07 0.63
N ALA A 321 -14.68 -22.84 0.78
CA ALA A 321 -13.73 -23.92 1.04
C ALA A 321 -13.92 -24.59 2.41
N GLY A 322 -14.44 -23.85 3.40
CA GLY A 322 -14.50 -24.30 4.80
C GLY A 322 -13.13 -24.22 5.50
N GLY A 323 -13.11 -24.51 6.80
CA GLY A 323 -11.90 -24.37 7.65
C GLY A 323 -11.81 -22.98 8.28
N ALA A 324 -11.19 -22.04 7.57
CA ALA A 324 -10.99 -20.66 8.01
C ALA A 324 -12.21 -19.74 7.81
N LEU A 325 -12.19 -18.58 8.49
CA LEU A 325 -13.05 -17.44 8.17
C LEU A 325 -12.31 -16.57 7.14
N TYR A 326 -12.61 -16.78 5.86
CA TYR A 326 -11.89 -16.16 4.75
C TYR A 326 -12.55 -14.85 4.29
N LYS A 327 -11.79 -13.76 4.27
CA LYS A 327 -12.23 -12.42 3.89
C LYS A 327 -11.43 -11.95 2.68
N LEU A 328 -12.11 -11.80 1.55
CA LEU A 328 -11.52 -11.27 0.33
C LEU A 328 -11.91 -9.80 0.18
N LEU A 329 -10.92 -8.92 0.02
CA LEU A 329 -11.12 -7.53 -0.38
C LEU A 329 -10.38 -7.29 -1.69
N ILE A 330 -11.07 -6.78 -2.69
CA ILE A 330 -10.48 -6.32 -3.95
C ILE A 330 -10.81 -4.84 -4.12
N THR A 331 -9.83 -4.03 -4.49
CA THR A 331 -10.08 -2.63 -4.85
C THR A 331 -9.65 -2.35 -6.29
N SER A 332 -10.25 -1.35 -6.89
CA SER A 332 -9.82 -0.76 -8.16
C SER A 332 -9.87 0.76 -8.05
N THR A 333 -8.87 1.46 -8.60
CA THR A 333 -8.83 2.93 -8.54
C THR A 333 -10.03 3.53 -9.29
N THR A 334 -10.38 2.95 -10.44
CA THR A 334 -11.52 3.39 -11.25
C THR A 334 -12.71 2.45 -11.02
N ARG A 335 -12.96 1.56 -11.98
CA ARG A 335 -13.98 0.51 -11.93
C ARG A 335 -13.28 -0.79 -12.30
N VAL A 336 -13.61 -1.89 -11.62
CA VAL A 336 -13.26 -3.21 -12.15
C VAL A 336 -14.07 -3.51 -13.41
N LEU A 337 -13.49 -4.27 -14.33
CA LEU A 337 -14.13 -4.63 -15.60
C LEU A 337 -14.84 -5.98 -15.45
N ASP A 338 -14.24 -7.03 -15.99
CA ASP A 338 -14.89 -8.33 -16.14
C ASP A 338 -15.01 -9.11 -14.83
N ILE A 339 -14.24 -8.75 -13.80
CA ILE A 339 -14.28 -9.47 -12.53
C ILE A 339 -15.49 -9.09 -11.67
N ASP A 340 -16.18 -7.99 -12.00
CA ASP A 340 -17.38 -7.52 -11.30
C ASP A 340 -18.50 -8.57 -11.29
N GLU A 341 -18.54 -9.46 -12.30
CA GLU A 341 -19.55 -10.52 -12.42
C GLU A 341 -19.49 -11.56 -11.30
N TYR A 342 -18.38 -11.65 -10.57
CA TYR A 342 -18.18 -12.63 -9.50
C TYR A 342 -18.64 -12.17 -8.12
N PHE A 343 -19.12 -10.94 -8.01
CA PHE A 343 -19.55 -10.35 -6.74
C PHE A 343 -21.06 -10.12 -6.74
N GLU A 344 -21.70 -10.33 -5.60
CA GLU A 344 -23.10 -9.98 -5.41
C GLU A 344 -23.28 -8.47 -5.21
N ASN A 345 -24.51 -7.95 -5.37
CA ASN A 345 -24.77 -6.50 -5.29
C ASN A 345 -24.43 -5.89 -3.92
N ASP A 346 -24.56 -6.66 -2.84
CA ASP A 346 -24.20 -6.23 -1.50
C ASP A 346 -22.70 -6.42 -1.20
N GLU A 347 -21.96 -7.07 -2.10
CA GLU A 347 -20.49 -7.19 -2.10
C GLU A 347 -19.81 -6.16 -3.02
N LYS A 348 -20.58 -5.30 -3.70
CA LYS A 348 -20.05 -4.22 -4.55
C LYS A 348 -20.19 -2.86 -3.89
N LEU A 349 -19.08 -2.15 -3.73
CA LEU A 349 -19.07 -0.77 -3.22
C LEU A 349 -18.58 0.20 -4.30
N TYR A 350 -19.45 1.11 -4.73
CA TYR A 350 -19.09 2.20 -5.63
C TYR A 350 -18.88 3.48 -4.83
N VAL A 351 -17.64 3.97 -4.82
CA VAL A 351 -17.31 5.24 -4.21
C VAL A 351 -17.82 6.38 -5.12
N PRO A 352 -18.54 7.38 -4.59
CA PRO A 352 -19.01 8.52 -5.37
C PRO A 352 -17.88 9.32 -6.01
N VAL A 353 -18.15 10.03 -7.11
CA VAL A 353 -17.18 10.93 -7.77
C VAL A 353 -16.69 11.98 -6.76
N GLU A 354 -17.63 12.57 -6.04
CA GLU A 354 -17.38 13.49 -4.94
C GLU A 354 -17.95 12.88 -3.66
N PRO A 355 -17.13 12.15 -2.88
CA PRO A 355 -17.60 11.58 -1.64
C PRO A 355 -17.87 12.72 -0.65
N THR A 356 -19.15 13.06 -0.48
CA THR A 356 -19.54 13.98 0.59
C THR A 356 -19.18 13.33 1.92
N PRO A 357 -18.65 14.09 2.90
CA PRO A 357 -18.41 13.55 4.22
C PRO A 357 -19.72 12.99 4.76
N ARG A 358 -19.83 11.66 4.84
CA ARG A 358 -20.97 11.05 5.51
C ARG A 358 -20.93 11.57 6.92
N GLY A 359 -22.02 12.19 7.38
CA GLY A 359 -22.13 12.74 8.71
C GLY A 359 -21.83 11.65 9.74
N VAL A 360 -20.57 11.57 10.18
CA VAL A 360 -20.14 10.67 11.25
C VAL A 360 -20.58 11.33 12.56
N GLY A 361 -21.89 11.31 12.83
CA GLY A 361 -22.57 12.05 13.90
C GLY A 361 -22.18 11.70 15.34
N ALA A 362 -21.21 10.81 15.55
CA ALA A 362 -20.59 10.58 16.85
C ALA A 362 -19.06 10.40 16.75
N ALA A 363 -18.58 9.63 15.77
CA ALA A 363 -17.14 9.42 15.60
C ALA A 363 -16.39 10.63 14.96
N ASN A 364 -17.02 11.46 14.10
CA ASN A 364 -16.43 12.76 13.74
C ASN A 364 -16.66 13.83 14.78
N GLN A 365 -17.65 13.75 15.68
CA GLN A 365 -17.67 14.72 16.77
C GLN A 365 -16.49 14.50 17.72
N GLN A 366 -16.01 13.26 17.90
CA GLN A 366 -14.77 13.02 18.65
C GLN A 366 -13.50 13.26 17.83
N LEU A 367 -13.45 12.94 16.53
CA LEU A 367 -12.32 13.34 15.66
C LEU A 367 -12.26 14.89 15.52
N LYS A 368 -13.32 15.57 15.05
CA LYS A 368 -13.33 17.03 14.87
C LYS A 368 -13.22 17.83 16.18
N ARG A 369 -13.73 17.37 17.34
CA ARG A 369 -13.57 18.10 18.62
C ARG A 369 -12.15 18.04 19.18
N ARG A 370 -11.27 17.18 18.66
CA ARG A 370 -9.84 17.13 19.05
C ARG A 370 -8.87 17.68 17.99
N PHE A 371 -9.35 18.03 16.79
CA PHE A 371 -8.53 18.60 15.71
C PHE A 371 -8.67 20.12 15.53
N THR A 372 -9.18 20.87 16.51
CA THR A 372 -8.94 22.33 16.57
C THR A 372 -7.61 22.62 17.27
N PHE A 373 -6.52 22.44 16.53
CA PHE A 373 -5.20 23.05 16.76
C PHE A 373 -4.60 23.28 15.35
N GLY A 374 -4.29 24.47 14.86
CA GLY A 374 -4.48 25.81 15.37
C GLY A 374 -4.72 26.80 14.22
N ARG A 375 -5.79 27.59 14.34
CA ARG A 375 -5.81 28.96 13.80
C ARG A 375 -5.73 29.86 15.03
N SER A 376 -4.54 30.32 15.35
CA SER A 376 -4.38 31.45 16.25
C SER A 376 -4.82 32.69 15.47
N THR A 377 -6.06 33.10 15.70
CA THR A 377 -6.50 34.47 15.43
C THR A 377 -5.69 35.37 16.35
N LYS A 378 -4.81 36.19 15.77
CA LYS A 378 -4.40 37.44 16.38
C LYS A 378 -4.75 38.56 15.41
N ASN A 379 -5.82 39.28 15.73
CA ASN A 379 -5.87 40.72 15.56
C ASN A 379 -6.19 41.30 16.94
N PRO A 380 -5.55 42.41 17.36
CA PRO A 380 -6.19 43.30 18.30
C PRO A 380 -7.41 43.98 17.67
#